data_AF-A0A1A5DAI8-F1
#
_entry.id   AF-A0A1A5DAI8-F1
#
_cell.length_a   1.000
_cell.length_b   1.000
_cell.length_c   1.000
_cell.angle_alpha   90.00
_cell.angle_beta   90.00
_cell.angle_gamma   90.00
#
_symmetry.space_group_name_H-M   'P 1'
#
loop_
_entity.id
_entity.type
_entity.pdbx_description
1 polymer ?
#
loop_
_entity_poly.entity_id
_entity_poly.type
_entity_poly.pdbx_seq_one_letter_code
_entity_poly.pdbx_strand_id
1 'polypeptide(L)'
;MSSPSISFCKLALGIAAGIWLGFVAVALSCVLLLRLWPGAPLPLPAGLSPAPASAPAPTPDANAAMFQQYLENQRKAQAEQSRQVEQSERERRFNSAPCQFWRQQYQADPSEKNRLKMDGYCG
;
A
#
# COMPACT_ATOMS: atom_id res chain seq x y z
N MET A 1 -13.00 -36.29 27.51
CA MET A 1 -12.51 -35.06 26.85
C MET A 1 -13.71 -34.41 26.18
N SER A 2 -14.41 -33.54 26.90
CA SER A 2 -15.69 -32.99 26.45
C SER A 2 -15.43 -31.80 25.52
N SER A 3 -15.71 -31.98 24.24
CA SER A 3 -15.74 -30.89 23.27
C SER A 3 -16.87 -29.92 23.62
N PRO A 4 -16.63 -28.61 23.74
CA PRO A 4 -17.71 -27.65 23.94
C PRO A 4 -18.49 -27.47 22.64
N SER A 5 -19.71 -28.00 22.60
CA SER A 5 -20.69 -27.75 21.54
C SER A 5 -21.21 -26.32 21.64
N ILE A 6 -20.44 -25.36 21.10
CA ILE A 6 -20.91 -23.98 20.92
C ILE A 6 -22.13 -24.05 19.98
N SER A 7 -23.33 -23.82 20.52
CA SER A 7 -24.58 -23.88 19.75
C SER A 7 -24.51 -22.96 18.54
N PHE A 8 -24.93 -23.46 17.38
CA PHE A 8 -24.89 -22.78 16.08
C PHE A 8 -25.45 -21.34 16.13
N CYS A 9 -26.47 -21.08 16.94
CA CYS A 9 -27.02 -19.73 17.15
C CYS A 9 -26.01 -18.74 17.75
N LYS A 10 -25.12 -19.17 18.66
CA LYS A 10 -24.08 -18.32 19.26
C LYS A 10 -22.98 -17.99 18.25
N LEU A 11 -22.65 -18.94 17.37
CA LEU A 11 -21.75 -18.70 16.25
C LEU A 11 -22.36 -17.72 15.24
N ALA A 12 -23.62 -17.91 14.84
CA ALA A 12 -24.31 -17.02 13.93
C ALA A 12 -24.40 -15.59 14.47
N LEU A 13 -24.76 -15.43 15.76
CA LEU A 13 -24.78 -14.13 16.42
C LEU A 13 -23.39 -13.49 16.51
N GLY A 14 -22.35 -14.28 16.80
CA GLY A 14 -20.97 -13.79 16.84
C GLY A 14 -20.49 -13.27 15.48
N ILE A 15 -20.80 -14.00 14.41
CA ILE A 15 -20.44 -13.61 13.03
C ILE A 15 -21.23 -12.36 12.62
N ALA A 16 -22.54 -12.34 12.86
CA ALA A 16 -23.38 -11.18 12.54
C ALA A 16 -22.92 -9.92 13.28
N ALA A 17 -22.59 -10.04 14.58
CA ALA A 17 -22.04 -8.94 15.36
C ALA A 17 -20.68 -8.49 14.83
N GLY A 18 -19.81 -9.42 14.43
CA GLY A 18 -18.52 -9.11 13.84
C GLY A 18 -18.63 -8.36 12.52
N ILE A 19 -19.53 -8.78 11.62
CA ILE A 19 -19.77 -8.09 10.33
C ILE A 19 -20.29 -6.67 10.56
N TRP A 20 -21.24 -6.51 11.49
CA TRP A 20 -21.79 -5.20 11.80
C TRP A 20 -20.73 -4.26 12.39
N LEU A 21 -19.90 -4.76 13.31
CA LEU A 21 -18.77 -4.00 13.87
C LEU A 21 -17.73 -3.64 12.80
N GLY A 22 -17.43 -4.55 11.88
CA GLY A 22 -16.55 -4.29 10.74
C GLY A 22 -17.09 -3.17 9.84
N PHE A 23 -18.39 -3.19 9.52
CA PHE A 23 -19.02 -2.14 8.73
C PHE A 23 -18.93 -0.77 9.40
N VAL A 24 -19.24 -0.70 10.70
CA VAL A 24 -19.13 0.55 11.48
C VAL A 24 -17.68 1.05 11.47
N ALA A 25 -16.70 0.18 11.68
CA ALA A 25 -15.29 0.56 11.68
C ALA A 25 -14.84 1.13 10.33
N VAL A 26 -15.23 0.50 9.21
CA VAL A 26 -14.91 0.98 7.85
C VAL A 26 -15.58 2.31 7.57
N ALA A 27 -16.87 2.46 7.90
CA ALA A 27 -17.59 3.72 7.72
C ALA A 27 -16.94 4.85 8.52
N LEU A 28 -16.59 4.59 9.79
CA LEU A 28 -15.92 5.58 10.65
C LEU A 28 -14.55 5.96 10.11
N SER A 29 -13.80 4.97 9.61
CA SER A 29 -12.49 5.20 8.98
C SER A 29 -12.62 6.06 7.72
N CYS A 30 -13.61 5.81 6.88
CA CYS A 30 -13.89 6.61 5.69
C CYS A 30 -14.30 8.05 6.05
N VAL A 31 -15.21 8.21 7.01
CA VAL A 31 -15.62 9.54 7.53
C VAL A 31 -14.43 10.28 8.11
N LEU A 32 -13.57 9.60 8.87
CA LEU A 32 -12.39 10.20 9.47
C LEU A 32 -11.37 10.61 8.40
N LEU A 33 -11.16 9.77 7.38
CA LEU A 33 -10.32 10.10 6.23
C LEU A 33 -10.83 11.36 5.54
N LEU A 34 -12.15 11.46 5.28
CA LEU A 34 -12.77 12.64 4.66
C LEU A 34 -12.66 13.90 5.54
N ARG A 35 -12.74 13.75 6.86
CA ARG A 35 -12.66 14.89 7.81
C ARG A 35 -11.23 15.35 8.06
N LEU A 36 -10.26 14.43 8.06
CA LEU A 36 -8.85 14.74 8.32
C LEU A 36 -8.08 15.11 7.05
N TRP A 37 -8.59 14.82 5.84
CA TRP A 37 -7.98 15.30 4.60
C TRP A 37 -8.29 16.80 4.42
N PRO A 38 -7.34 17.72 4.62
CA PRO A 38 -7.61 19.17 4.58
C PRO A 38 -7.66 19.72 3.15
N GLY A 39 -7.88 18.88 2.14
CA GLY A 39 -7.72 19.29 0.74
C GLY A 39 -8.08 18.26 -0.33
N ALA A 40 -8.94 17.28 -0.04
CA ALA A 40 -9.50 16.48 -1.12
C ALA A 40 -10.48 17.36 -1.92
N PRO A 41 -10.24 17.68 -3.21
CA PRO A 41 -11.27 18.31 -4.03
C PRO A 41 -12.44 17.32 -4.11
N LEU A 42 -13.54 17.66 -3.43
CA LEU A 42 -14.81 16.98 -3.62
C LEU A 42 -15.07 16.89 -5.13
N PRO A 43 -15.48 15.72 -5.68
CA PRO A 43 -16.10 15.70 -6.99
C PRO A 43 -17.35 16.58 -6.89
N LEU A 44 -17.21 17.81 -7.37
CA LEU A 44 -18.26 18.80 -7.42
C LEU A 44 -19.41 18.15 -8.21
N PRO A 45 -20.66 18.09 -7.71
CA PRO A 45 -21.78 17.82 -8.59
C PRO A 45 -21.76 18.89 -9.70
N ALA A 46 -21.98 18.47 -10.95
CA ALA A 46 -21.73 19.21 -12.19
C ALA A 46 -22.57 20.51 -12.40
N GLY A 47 -22.82 21.30 -11.35
CA GLY A 47 -23.76 22.42 -11.36
C GLY A 47 -23.30 23.71 -10.68
N LEU A 48 -22.03 23.83 -10.25
CA LEU A 48 -21.49 25.09 -9.71
C LEU A 48 -20.24 25.49 -10.49
N SER A 49 -20.47 26.04 -11.69
CA SER A 49 -19.44 26.78 -12.42
C SER A 49 -19.26 28.13 -11.72
N PRO A 50 -18.07 28.47 -11.18
CA PRO A 50 -17.82 29.85 -10.79
C PRO A 50 -17.80 30.71 -12.06
N ALA A 51 -18.46 31.86 -12.01
CA ALA A 51 -18.42 32.86 -13.08
C ALA A 51 -16.97 33.10 -13.52
N PRO A 52 -16.70 33.27 -14.83
CA PRO A 52 -15.33 33.38 -15.30
C PRO A 52 -14.79 34.73 -14.83
N ALA A 53 -14.05 34.72 -13.71
CA ALA A 53 -13.04 35.73 -13.48
C ALA A 53 -12.12 35.66 -14.71
N SER A 54 -11.89 36.80 -15.34
CA SER A 54 -11.04 36.96 -16.52
C SER A 54 -9.65 36.37 -16.21
N ALA A 55 -9.48 35.08 -16.48
CA ALA A 55 -8.20 34.44 -16.45
C ALA A 55 -7.36 35.15 -17.53
N PRO A 56 -6.14 35.62 -17.22
CA PRO A 56 -5.24 36.09 -18.27
C PRO A 56 -5.16 35.00 -19.31
N ALA A 57 -5.36 35.36 -20.59
CA ALA A 57 -5.34 34.41 -21.69
C ALA A 57 -4.10 33.52 -21.52
N PRO A 58 -4.26 32.18 -21.42
CA PRO A 58 -3.13 31.29 -21.23
C PRO A 58 -2.18 31.52 -22.40
N THR A 59 -1.01 32.09 -22.11
CA THR A 59 0.04 32.20 -23.11
C THR A 59 0.43 30.78 -23.51
N PRO A 60 0.61 30.47 -24.81
CA PRO A 60 0.96 29.13 -25.30
C PRO A 60 2.20 28.50 -24.63
N ASP A 61 3.01 29.33 -23.98
CA ASP A 61 4.20 28.92 -23.24
C ASP A 61 3.89 28.39 -21.83
N ALA A 62 2.81 28.86 -21.18
CA ALA A 62 2.48 28.47 -19.81
C ALA A 62 1.97 27.02 -19.71
N ASN A 63 1.14 26.60 -20.67
CA ASN A 63 0.70 25.21 -20.83
C ASN A 63 1.85 24.30 -21.26
N ALA A 64 2.76 24.77 -22.12
CA ALA A 64 3.96 24.03 -22.50
C ALA A 64 4.89 23.81 -21.30
N ALA A 65 5.12 24.83 -20.47
CA ALA A 65 5.93 24.74 -19.25
C ALA A 65 5.35 23.73 -18.24
N MET A 66 4.04 23.75 -18.02
CA MET A 66 3.36 22.81 -17.11
C MET A 66 3.45 21.36 -17.62
N PHE A 67 3.36 21.14 -18.93
CA PHE A 67 3.52 19.81 -19.52
C PHE A 67 4.95 19.27 -19.38
N GLN A 68 5.96 20.12 -19.63
CA GLN A 68 7.36 19.74 -19.41
C GLN A 68 7.63 19.36 -17.95
N GLN A 69 7.11 20.15 -17.01
CA GLN A 69 7.25 19.87 -15.58
C GLN A 69 6.57 18.55 -15.18
N TYR A 70 5.40 18.24 -15.75
CA TYR A 70 4.74 16.95 -15.56
C TYR A 70 5.61 15.79 -16.07
N LEU A 71 6.16 15.89 -17.28
CA LEU A 71 7.05 14.87 -17.87
C LEU A 71 8.32 14.67 -17.05
N GLU A 72 8.90 15.74 -16.51
CA GLU A 72 10.04 15.65 -15.60
C GLU A 72 9.68 14.93 -14.30
N ASN A 73 8.56 15.29 -13.68
CA ASN A 73 8.09 14.66 -12.45
C ASN A 73 7.80 13.17 -12.69
N GLN A 74 7.24 12.82 -13.84
CA GLN A 74 6.95 11.43 -14.18
C GLN A 74 8.23 10.60 -14.33
N ARG A 75 9.27 11.15 -14.99
CA ARG A 75 10.59 10.50 -15.09
C ARG A 75 11.26 10.34 -13.72
N LYS A 76 11.19 11.37 -12.87
CA LYS A 76 11.74 11.33 -11.50
C LYS A 76 11.03 10.26 -10.67
N ALA A 77 9.70 10.24 -10.68
CA ALA A 77 8.89 9.25 -9.96
C ALA A 77 9.19 7.83 -10.43
N GLN A 78 9.32 7.60 -11.75
CA GLN A 78 9.68 6.29 -12.29
C GLN A 78 11.06 5.83 -11.79
N ALA A 79 12.07 6.71 -11.82
CA ALA A 79 13.42 6.39 -11.36
C ALA A 79 13.46 6.05 -9.85
N GLU A 80 12.73 6.80 -9.04
CA GLU A 80 12.61 6.54 -7.61
C GLU A 80 11.87 5.23 -7.32
N GLN A 81 10.78 4.97 -8.03
CA GLN A 81 10.01 3.74 -7.89
C GLN A 81 10.84 2.51 -8.28
N SER A 82 11.64 2.57 -9.35
CA SER A 82 12.56 1.47 -9.71
C SER A 82 13.54 1.15 -8.58
N ARG A 83 14.13 2.17 -7.95
CA ARG A 83 15.05 1.97 -6.81
C ARG A 83 14.35 1.40 -5.59
N GLN A 84 13.15 1.89 -5.27
CA GLN A 84 12.36 1.39 -4.15
C GLN A 84 11.93 -0.06 -4.36
N VAL A 85 11.51 -0.43 -5.57
CA VAL A 85 11.17 -1.81 -5.92
C VAL A 85 12.38 -2.71 -5.75
N GLU A 86 13.54 -2.34 -6.30
CA GLU A 86 14.77 -3.13 -6.17
C GLU A 86 15.18 -3.34 -4.70
N GLN A 87 15.11 -2.28 -3.89
CA GLN A 87 15.37 -2.37 -2.45
C GLN A 87 14.37 -3.28 -1.73
N SER A 88 13.08 -3.15 -2.04
CA SER A 88 12.02 -3.96 -1.43
C SER A 88 12.11 -5.44 -1.84
N GLU A 89 12.48 -5.72 -3.09
CA GLU A 89 12.71 -7.07 -3.60
C GLU A 89 13.93 -7.70 -2.92
N ARG A 90 15.02 -6.94 -2.79
CA ARG A 90 16.21 -7.37 -2.05
C ARG A 90 15.86 -7.69 -0.60
N GLU A 91 15.12 -6.81 0.07
CA GLU A 91 14.71 -7.03 1.46
C GLU A 91 13.74 -8.22 1.60
N ARG A 92 12.83 -8.43 0.66
CA ARG A 92 11.96 -9.63 0.60
C ARG A 92 12.77 -10.91 0.39
N ARG A 93 13.81 -10.89 -0.45
CA ARG A 93 14.71 -12.06 -0.63
C ARG A 93 15.43 -12.40 0.66
N PHE A 94 16.03 -11.43 1.34
CA PHE A 94 16.69 -11.64 2.64
C PHE A 94 15.70 -12.07 3.74
N ASN A 95 14.48 -11.56 3.74
CA ASN A 95 13.44 -11.92 4.72
C ASN A 95 12.61 -13.14 4.33
N SER A 96 12.92 -13.79 3.21
CA SER A 96 12.20 -14.98 2.75
C SER A 96 12.39 -16.16 3.72
N ALA A 97 11.35 -16.97 3.90
CA ALA A 97 11.41 -18.16 4.75
C ALA A 97 12.57 -19.13 4.40
N PRO A 98 12.89 -19.39 3.10
CA PRO A 98 14.05 -20.20 2.74
C PRO A 98 15.39 -19.59 3.16
N CYS A 99 15.58 -18.28 2.96
CA CYS A 99 16.80 -17.60 3.39
C CYS A 99 16.98 -17.66 4.92
N GLN A 100 15.89 -17.47 5.68
CA GLN A 100 15.91 -17.59 7.14
C GLN A 100 16.25 -19.02 7.59
N PHE A 101 15.66 -20.03 6.97
CA PHE A 101 15.94 -21.44 7.25
C PHE A 101 17.42 -21.77 7.05
N TRP A 102 17.99 -21.44 5.89
CA TRP A 102 19.39 -21.73 5.60
C TRP A 102 20.35 -20.92 6.47
N ARG A 103 19.97 -19.71 6.88
CA ARG A 103 20.74 -18.90 7.83
C ARG A 103 20.78 -19.56 9.21
N GLN A 104 19.64 -20.04 9.71
CA GLN A 104 19.58 -20.77 10.99
C GLN A 104 20.37 -22.08 10.91
N GLN A 105 20.27 -22.80 9.79
CA GLN A 105 20.99 -24.07 9.61
C GLN A 105 22.51 -23.87 9.50
N TYR A 106 22.97 -22.82 8.82
CA TYR A 106 24.38 -22.45 8.79
C TYR A 106 24.91 -22.03 10.17
N GLN A 107 24.07 -21.35 10.96
CA GLN A 107 24.42 -20.94 12.32
C GLN A 107 24.54 -22.14 13.28
N ALA A 108 23.75 -23.20 13.05
CA ALA A 108 23.82 -24.44 13.82
C ALA A 108 24.99 -25.35 13.38
N ASP A 109 25.30 -25.39 12.09
CA ASP A 109 26.42 -26.15 11.53
C ASP A 109 27.02 -25.42 10.32
N PRO A 110 28.23 -24.82 10.45
CA PRO A 110 28.87 -24.05 9.40
C PRO A 110 29.56 -24.97 8.38
N SER A 111 28.77 -25.74 7.62
CA SER A 111 29.26 -26.56 6.50
C SER A 111 29.24 -25.82 5.16
N GLU A 112 30.11 -26.26 4.24
CA GLU A 112 30.22 -25.71 2.88
C GLU A 112 28.93 -25.88 2.07
N LYS A 113 28.22 -27.00 2.27
CA LYS A 113 26.93 -27.28 1.62
C LYS A 113 25.85 -26.28 2.05
N ASN A 114 25.83 -25.94 3.34
CA ASN A 114 24.88 -24.96 3.89
C ASN A 114 25.20 -23.55 3.39
N ARG A 115 26.49 -23.20 3.24
CA ARG A 115 26.92 -21.91 2.68
C ARG A 115 26.42 -21.69 1.25
N LEU A 116 26.59 -22.69 0.38
CA LEU A 116 26.13 -22.60 -1.03
C LEU A 116 24.62 -22.42 -1.13
N LYS A 117 23.85 -23.07 -0.25
CA LYS A 117 22.39 -22.92 -0.22
C LYS A 117 21.99 -21.54 0.33
N MET A 118 22.62 -21.08 1.40
CA MET A 118 22.37 -19.75 1.96
C MET A 118 22.63 -18.65 0.93
N ASP A 119 23.74 -18.72 0.18
CA ASP A 119 24.08 -17.76 -0.88
C ASP A 119 22.98 -17.71 -1.96
N GLY A 120 22.61 -18.86 -2.52
CA GLY A 120 21.61 -18.93 -3.59
C GLY A 120 20.18 -18.50 -3.20
N TYR A 121 19.81 -18.52 -1.92
CA TYR A 121 18.48 -18.07 -1.45
C TYR A 121 18.47 -16.65 -0.88
N CYS A 122 19.62 -16.14 -0.41
CA CYS A 122 19.70 -14.84 0.25
C CYS A 122 20.28 -13.72 -0.65
N GLY A 123 20.95 -14.04 -1.76
CA GLY A 123 21.56 -13.03 -2.64
C GLY A 123 21.75 -13.53 -4.06
#